data_AF-D8FYA9-F1
#
_entry.id   AF-D8FYA9-F1
#
_cell.length_a   1.000
_cell.length_b   1.000
_cell.length_c   1.000
_cell.angle_alpha   90.00
_cell.angle_beta   90.00
_cell.angle_gamma   90.00
#
_symmetry.space_group_name_H-M   'P 1'
#
loop_
_entity.id
_entity.type
_entity.pdbx_description
1 polymer ?
#
loop_
_entity_poly.entity_id
_entity_poly.type
_entity_poly.pdbx_seq_one_letter_code
_entity_poly.pdbx_strand_id
1 'polypeptide(L)' 'MKPNFEAMTNAELKAYALAHRGGDDDLEALRVLVSRRKHDSEAIIFHPPKNKEEEQEQFELFKRIVDEKTRKKTAD' A
#
# COMPACT_ATOMS: atom_id res chain seq x y z
N MET A 1 -18.24 -0.36 -25.49
CA MET A 1 -17.50 0.90 -25.19
C MET A 1 -16.71 0.67 -23.92
N LYS A 2 -15.44 1.10 -23.85
CA LYS A 2 -14.68 1.03 -22.60
C LYS A 2 -15.14 2.14 -21.64
N PRO A 3 -15.32 1.86 -20.34
CA PRO A 3 -15.61 2.91 -19.37
C PRO A 3 -14.46 3.91 -19.25
N ASN A 4 -14.78 5.16 -18.87
CA ASN A 4 -13.76 6.15 -18.53
C ASN A 4 -13.33 5.99 -17.06
N PHE A 5 -12.36 5.12 -16.82
CA PHE A 5 -11.86 4.83 -15.47
C PHE A 5 -11.24 6.05 -14.76
N GLU A 6 -10.67 6.99 -15.50
CA GLU A 6 -10.08 8.21 -14.91
C GLU A 6 -11.14 9.12 -14.29
N ALA A 7 -12.39 9.06 -14.75
CA ALA A 7 -13.52 9.82 -14.19
C ALA A 7 -14.19 9.14 -12.99
N MET A 8 -13.92 7.85 -12.75
CA MET A 8 -14.53 7.10 -11.64
C MET A 8 -13.88 7.45 -10.31
N THR A 9 -14.64 7.39 -9.22
CA THR A 9 -14.14 7.41 -7.84
C THR A 9 -13.41 6.11 -7.49
N ASN A 10 -12.64 6.11 -6.40
CA ASN A 10 -11.97 4.89 -5.93
C ASN A 10 -12.96 3.79 -5.53
N ALA A 11 -14.18 4.13 -5.07
CA ALA A 11 -15.21 3.16 -4.73
C ALA A 11 -15.77 2.49 -6.00
N GLU A 12 -16.05 3.29 -7.03
CA GLU A 12 -16.52 2.81 -8.34
C GLU A 12 -15.48 1.93 -9.03
N LEU A 13 -14.20 2.31 -9.00
CA LEU A 13 -13.10 1.48 -9.54
C LEU A 13 -13.01 0.11 -8.85
N LYS A 14 -13.15 0.07 -7.52
CA LYS A 14 -13.17 -1.19 -6.76
C LYS A 14 -14.39 -2.03 -7.10
N ALA A 15 -15.57 -1.43 -7.14
CA ALA A 15 -16.81 -2.13 -7.48
C ALA A 15 -16.74 -2.69 -8.90
N TYR A 16 -16.21 -1.92 -9.85
CA TYR A 16 -16.01 -2.35 -11.23
C TYR A 16 -15.06 -3.54 -11.32
N ALA A 17 -13.86 -3.43 -10.73
CA ALA A 17 -12.87 -4.50 -10.75
C ALA A 17 -13.36 -5.80 -10.08
N LEU A 18 -14.19 -5.70 -9.04
CA LEU A 18 -14.81 -6.87 -8.40
C LEU A 18 -15.88 -7.52 -9.27
N ALA A 19 -16.72 -6.71 -9.93
CA ALA A 19 -17.80 -7.20 -10.79
C ALA A 19 -17.30 -7.81 -12.10
N HIS A 20 -16.12 -7.39 -12.60
CA HIS A 20 -15.56 -7.80 -13.90
C HIS A 20 -14.28 -8.63 -13.75
N ARG A 21 -14.08 -9.25 -12.58
CA ARG A 21 -12.85 -9.97 -12.24
C ARG A 21 -12.49 -11.04 -13.29
N GLY A 22 -11.27 -10.96 -13.82
CA GLY A 22 -10.78 -11.87 -14.86
C GLY A 22 -11.24 -11.51 -16.27
N GLY A 23 -11.90 -10.37 -16.46
CA GLY A 23 -12.20 -9.79 -17.77
C GLY A 23 -11.00 -9.02 -18.36
N ASP A 24 -11.21 -8.43 -19.54
CA ASP A 24 -10.13 -7.78 -20.29
C ASP A 24 -9.74 -6.39 -19.74
N ASP A 25 -10.56 -5.76 -18.89
CA ASP A 25 -10.41 -4.37 -18.45
C ASP A 25 -10.49 -4.15 -16.93
N ASP A 26 -10.62 -5.21 -16.13
CA ASP A 26 -10.55 -5.12 -14.66
C ASP A 26 -9.17 -4.64 -14.19
N LEU A 27 -8.11 -5.05 -14.89
CA LEU A 27 -6.74 -4.60 -14.67
C LEU A 27 -6.57 -3.10 -14.90
N GLU A 28 -7.31 -2.50 -15.84
CA GLU A 28 -7.25 -1.06 -16.09
C GLU A 28 -7.93 -0.26 -14.96
N ALA A 29 -9.06 -0.75 -14.45
CA ALA A 29 -9.68 -0.17 -13.26
C ALA A 29 -8.76 -0.24 -12.03
N LEU A 30 -8.05 -1.37 -11.87
CA LEU A 30 -7.04 -1.52 -10.80
C LEU A 30 -5.82 -0.62 -11.04
N ARG A 31 -5.36 -0.46 -12.28
CA ARG A 31 -4.24 0.42 -12.63
C ARG A 31 -4.52 1.86 -12.22
N VAL A 32 -5.69 2.39 -12.56
CA VAL A 32 -6.11 3.76 -12.17
C VAL A 32 -6.26 3.87 -10.65
N LEU A 33 -6.79 2.85 -9.98
CA LEU A 33 -6.91 2.86 -8.52
C LEU A 33 -5.53 2.89 -7.84
N VAL A 34 -4.56 2.14 -8.35
CA VAL A 34 -3.19 2.08 -7.81
C VAL A 34 -2.40 3.34 -8.14
N SER A 35 -2.54 3.91 -9.34
CA SER A 35 -1.83 5.14 -9.73
C SER A 35 -2.20 6.34 -8.85
N ARG A 36 -3.40 6.34 -8.27
CA ARG A 36 -3.88 7.38 -7.33
C ARG A 36 -3.31 7.23 -5.92
N ARG A 37 -2.67 6.12 -5.58
CA ARG A 37 -2.05 5.97 -4.26
C ARG A 37 -0.87 6.93 -4.20
N LYS A 38 -0.96 7.91 -3.29
CA LYS A 38 0.19 8.73 -2.94
C LYS A 38 1.15 7.89 -2.11
N HIS A 39 2.43 7.98 -2.43
CA HIS A 39 3.46 7.46 -1.55
C HIS A 39 3.36 8.19 -0.21
N ASP A 40 3.28 7.43 0.88
CA ASP A 40 3.39 7.98 2.22
C ASP A 40 4.83 8.44 2.42
N SER A 41 5.06 9.76 2.47
CA SER A 41 6.41 10.34 2.59
C SER A 41 7.11 9.97 3.89
N GLU A 42 6.33 9.60 4.91
CA GLU A 42 6.84 9.20 6.23
C GLU A 42 7.02 7.68 6.34
N ALA A 43 6.74 6.92 5.26
CA ALA A 43 6.89 5.47 5.29
C ALA A 43 8.36 5.06 5.39
N ILE A 44 8.69 4.32 6.45
CA ILE A 44 10.00 3.69 6.60
C ILE A 44 10.05 2.46 5.67
N ILE A 45 11.00 2.46 4.74
CA ILE A 45 11.24 1.37 3.80
C ILE A 45 12.39 0.51 4.30
N PHE A 46 12.14 -0.78 4.52
CA PHE A 46 13.18 -1.76 4.86
C PHE A 46 13.70 -2.42 3.59
N HIS A 47 14.97 -2.17 3.27
CA HIS A 47 15.66 -2.83 2.16
C HIS A 47 16.28 -4.15 2.64
N PRO A 48 16.47 -5.14 1.75
CA PRO A 48 17.20 -6.35 2.11
C PRO A 48 18.60 -6.00 2.67
N PRO A 49 18.98 -6.50 3.86
CA PRO A 49 20.26 -6.18 4.47
C PRO A 49 21.40 -6.80 3.68
N LYS A 50 22.54 -6.10 3.59
CA LYS A 50 23.73 -6.57 2.85
C LYS A 50 24.59 -7.50 3.69
N ASN A 51 24.48 -7.43 5.02
CA ASN A 51 25.25 -8.22 5.96
C ASN A 51 24.49 -8.41 7.29
N LYS A 52 25.08 -9.20 8.20
CA LYS A 52 24.48 -9.57 9.50
C LYS A 52 24.34 -8.39 10.48
N GLU A 53 25.23 -7.42 10.40
CA GLU A 53 25.17 -6.23 11.26
C GLU A 53 24.00 -5.34 10.85
N GLU A 54 23.85 -5.06 9.56
CA GLU A 54 22.72 -4.31 8.99
C GLU A 54 21.39 -5.02 9.26
N GLU A 55 21.34 -6.35 9.17
CA GLU A 55 20.17 -7.15 9.55
C GLU A 55 19.77 -6.90 11.02
N GLN A 56 20.74 -6.88 11.94
CA GLN A 56 20.49 -6.63 13.35
C GLN A 56 20.01 -5.19 13.60
N GLU A 57 20.63 -4.20 12.96
CA GLU A 57 20.24 -2.78 13.07
C GLU A 57 18.80 -2.56 12.58
N GLN A 58 18.46 -3.13 11.42
CA GLN A 58 17.10 -3.05 10.88
C GLN A 58 16.08 -3.71 11.81
N PHE A 59 16.43 -4.84 12.44
CA PHE A 59 15.54 -5.53 13.36
C PHE A 59 15.32 -4.75 14.66
N GLU A 60 16.35 -4.10 15.21
CA GLU A 60 16.20 -3.23 16.39
C GLU A 60 15.39 -1.97 16.08
N LEU A 61 15.58 -1.36 14.89
CA LEU A 61 14.75 -0.26 14.43
C LEU A 61 13.27 -0.69 14.31
N PHE A 62 13.02 -1.87 13.74
CA PHE A 62 11.67 -2.43 13.62
C PHE A 62 10.99 -2.58 14.99
N LYS A 63 11.68 -3.15 15.99
CA LYS A 63 11.15 -3.28 17.36
C LYS A 63 10.74 -1.92 17.93
N ARG A 64 11.61 -0.90 17.81
CA ARG A 64 11.33 0.45 18.31
C ARG A 64 10.06 1.04 17.70
N ILE A 65 9.89 0.91 16.38
CA ILE A 65 8.70 1.40 15.66
C ILE A 65 7.44 0.68 16.16
N VAL A 66 7.50 -0.63 16.35
CA VAL A 66 6.39 -1.42 16.89
C VAL A 66 6.02 -0.94 18.29
N ASP A 67 7.00 -0.77 19.17
CA ASP A 67 6.80 -0.30 20.55
C ASP A 67 6.22 1.11 20.64
N GLU A 68 6.63 2.02 19.75
CA GLU A 68 6.05 3.36 19.67
C GLU A 68 4.59 3.32 19.20
N LYS A 69 4.28 2.47 18.22
CA LYS A 69 2.91 2.32 17.71
C LYS A 69 1.98 1.65 18.73
N THR A 70 2.45 0.64 19.48
CA THR A 70 1.66 0.02 20.55
C THR A 70 1.40 0.99 21.70
N ARG A 71 2.42 1.75 22.13
CA ARG A 71 2.25 2.78 23.18
C ARG A 71 1.25 3.87 22.79
N LYS A 72 1.32 4.37 21.55
CA LYS A 72 0.33 5.35 21.04
C LYS A 72 -1.10 4.76 21.05
N LYS A 73 -1.27 3.50 20.65
CA LYS A 73 -2.57 2.81 20.65
C LYS A 73 -3.20 2.61 22.03
N THR A 74 -2.40 2.52 23.08
CA THR A 74 -2.90 2.37 24.46
C THR A 74 -3.15 3.69 25.18
N ALA A 75 -2.75 4.81 24.58
CA ALA A 75 -2.93 6.16 25.14
C ALA A 75 -4.16 6.90 24.59
N ASP A 76 -4.75 6.40 23.49
CA ASP A 76 -6.04 6.81 22.91
C ASP A 76 -7.18 5.92 23.42
#